data_AF-A0A535X9V2-F1
#
_entry.id   AF-A0A535X9V2-F1
#
_cell.length_a   1.000
_cell.length_b   1.000
_cell.length_c   1.000
_cell.angle_alpha   90.00
_cell.angle_beta   90.00
_cell.angle_gamma   90.00
#
_symmetry.space_group_name_H-M   'P 1'
#
loop_
_entity.id
_entity.type
_entity.pdbx_description
1 polymer ?
#
loop_
_entity_poly.entity_id
_entity_poly.type
_entity_poly.pdbx_seq_one_letter_code
_entity_poly.pdbx_strand_id
1 'polypeptide(L)'
;MQRVRPCLTFKEGTKGSVLHATFTLDGQEYTAFDGGPSFSFTEAFSFVATCDTQEEIDTIWSKLTQDGGEPGPCGWLKDRFGVSWQVVPTVLGKMMGDPKAGNPARVMEAVLKMGKLDIATLERAYRQ
;
A
#
# COMPACT_ATOMS: atom_id res chain seq x y z
N MET A 1 -13.56 -13.88 21.01
CA MET A 1 -14.36 -12.74 21.51
C MET A 1 -13.40 -11.78 22.21
N GLN A 2 -12.68 -10.95 21.46
CA GLN A 2 -11.62 -10.09 22.00
C GLN A 2 -12.18 -8.69 22.21
N ARG A 3 -12.20 -8.27 23.48
CA ARG A 3 -12.74 -6.99 23.95
C ARG A 3 -12.03 -5.83 23.27
N VAL A 4 -12.80 -4.96 22.61
CA VAL A 4 -12.40 -3.61 22.23
C VAL A 4 -12.07 -2.86 23.52
N ARG A 5 -10.81 -2.43 23.67
CA ARG A 5 -10.44 -1.49 24.74
C ARG A 5 -10.78 -0.08 24.26
N PRO A 6 -11.70 0.66 24.90
CA PRO A 6 -11.91 2.06 24.57
C PRO A 6 -10.81 2.85 25.30
N CYS A 7 -9.77 3.23 24.57
CA CYS A 7 -8.82 4.23 25.05
C CYS A 7 -8.57 5.26 23.95
N LEU A 8 -9.66 5.84 23.43
CA LEU A 8 -9.61 7.00 22.56
C LEU A 8 -10.57 8.05 23.07
N THR A 9 -10.00 9.10 23.64
CA THR A 9 -10.70 10.36 23.89
C THR A 9 -10.75 11.09 22.55
N PHE A 10 -11.91 11.13 21.91
CA PHE A 10 -12.18 12.07 20.83
C PHE A 10 -12.16 13.47 21.45
N LYS A 11 -11.16 14.30 21.14
CA LYS A 11 -11.27 15.74 21.38
C LYS A 11 -11.91 16.35 20.15
N GLU A 12 -13.15 16.79 20.31
CA GLU A 12 -13.89 17.52 19.29
C GLU A 12 -13.07 18.75 18.87
N GLY A 13 -12.70 18.81 17.59
CA GLY A 13 -12.44 20.09 16.93
C GLY A 13 -13.76 20.85 16.77
N THR A 14 -13.71 22.07 16.22
CA THR A 14 -14.89 22.87 15.84
C THR A 14 -16.10 21.99 15.47
N LYS A 15 -17.17 22.08 16.27
CA LYS A 15 -18.38 21.24 16.28
C LYS A 15 -18.57 20.42 14.98
N GLY A 16 -18.08 19.17 14.98
CA GLY A 16 -18.20 18.25 13.84
C GLY A 16 -16.90 17.84 13.14
N SER A 17 -15.72 18.38 13.52
CA SER A 17 -14.43 17.95 12.96
C SER A 17 -13.64 17.01 13.87
N VAL A 18 -12.99 15.99 13.28
CA VAL A 18 -12.11 15.05 13.96
C VAL A 18 -10.70 15.65 14.02
N LEU A 19 -10.21 15.98 15.22
CA LEU A 19 -8.86 16.54 15.38
C LEU A 19 -7.76 15.47 15.22
N HIS A 20 -7.97 14.29 15.80
CA HIS A 20 -7.13 13.13 15.60
C HIS A 20 -7.96 11.86 15.60
N ALA A 21 -7.47 10.82 14.93
CA ALA A 21 -8.04 9.49 14.93
C ALA A 21 -6.92 8.46 15.05
N THR A 22 -7.16 7.42 15.84
CA THR A 22 -6.24 6.28 15.95
C THR A 22 -6.87 5.08 15.30
N PHE A 23 -6.08 4.34 14.53
CA PHE A 23 -6.51 3.17 13.79
C PHE A 23 -5.38 2.14 13.76
N THR A 24 -5.74 0.89 13.45
CA THR A 24 -4.77 -0.20 13.35
C THR A 24 -4.72 -0.69 11.91
N LEU A 25 -3.52 -0.78 11.34
CA LEU A 25 -3.26 -1.46 10.08
C LEU A 25 -2.31 -2.62 10.36
N ASP A 26 -2.71 -3.83 9.97
CA ASP A 26 -1.90 -5.04 10.12
C ASP A 26 -1.28 -5.21 11.53
N GLY A 27 -2.07 -4.93 12.57
CA GLY A 27 -1.64 -5.02 13.97
C GLY A 27 -0.81 -3.83 14.48
N GLN A 28 -0.39 -2.91 13.63
CA GLN A 28 0.30 -1.69 14.01
C GLN A 28 -0.68 -0.53 14.21
N GLU A 29 -0.56 0.17 15.34
CA GLU A 29 -1.36 1.35 15.65
C GLU A 29 -0.76 2.61 15.00
N TYR A 30 -1.62 3.42 14.40
CA TYR A 30 -1.31 4.71 13.79
C TYR A 30 -2.26 5.77 14.31
N THR A 31 -1.77 6.99 14.46
CA THR A 31 -2.61 8.15 14.75
C THR A 31 -2.52 9.14 13.60
N ALA A 32 -3.65 9.45 13.00
CA ALA A 32 -3.82 10.54 12.04
C ALA A 32 -4.27 11.80 12.77
N PHE A 33 -3.82 12.95 12.29
CA PHE A 33 -4.13 14.27 12.84
C PHE A 33 -4.55 15.20 11.71
N ASP A 34 -5.65 15.94 11.90
CA ASP A 34 -6.08 16.98 10.97
C ASP A 34 -5.30 18.27 11.27
N GLY A 35 -4.17 18.43 10.59
CA GLY A 35 -3.29 19.60 10.70
C GLY A 35 -3.57 20.71 9.68
N GLY A 36 -4.63 20.60 8.89
CA GLY A 36 -4.88 21.50 7.77
C GLY A 36 -3.90 21.35 6.58
N PRO A 37 -4.02 22.20 5.55
CA PRO A 37 -3.32 22.05 4.27
C PRO A 37 -1.84 22.49 4.29
N SER A 38 -1.30 22.84 5.46
CA SER A 38 0.09 23.31 5.58
C SER A 38 1.13 22.20 5.38
N PHE A 39 0.72 20.93 5.45
CA PHE A 39 1.57 19.77 5.28
C PHE A 39 1.01 18.86 4.20
N SER A 40 1.90 18.35 3.35
CA SER A 40 1.55 17.40 2.29
C SER A 40 2.41 16.14 2.43
N PHE A 41 1.80 14.99 2.16
CA PHE A 41 2.54 13.75 2.04
C PHE A 41 3.45 13.78 0.81
N THR A 42 4.58 13.09 0.93
CA THR A 42 5.52 12.84 -0.16
C THR A 42 5.82 11.35 -0.20
N GLU A 43 6.39 10.88 -1.30
CA GLU A 43 6.81 9.49 -1.51
C GLU A 43 7.95 9.07 -0.57
N ALA A 44 8.52 10.01 0.20
CA ALA A 44 9.50 9.71 1.25
C ALA A 44 8.94 8.81 2.36
N PHE A 45 7.62 8.81 2.54
CA PHE A 45 6.92 7.87 3.41
C PHE A 45 5.91 7.07 2.59
N SER A 46 5.90 5.74 2.75
CA SER A 46 4.89 4.88 2.16
C SER A 46 4.56 3.69 3.04
N PHE A 47 3.33 3.20 2.92
CA PHE A 47 2.93 1.91 3.46
C PHE A 47 3.20 0.82 2.43
N VAL A 48 3.72 -0.33 2.88
CA VAL A 48 3.94 -1.49 2.02
C VAL A 48 2.90 -2.55 2.36
N ALA A 49 1.98 -2.80 1.44
CA ALA A 49 1.00 -3.87 1.51
C ALA A 49 1.55 -5.10 0.77
N THR A 50 1.95 -6.12 1.52
CA THR A 50 2.45 -7.38 0.96
C THR A 50 1.27 -8.33 0.76
N CYS A 51 1.09 -8.85 -0.46
CA CYS A 51 -0.06 -9.68 -0.82
C CYS A 51 0.39 -11.05 -1.35
N ASP A 52 -0.30 -12.12 -0.97
CA ASP A 52 0.03 -13.48 -1.41
C ASP A 52 -0.70 -13.86 -2.71
N THR A 53 -1.85 -13.26 -2.98
CA THR A 53 -2.71 -13.58 -4.13
C THR A 53 -2.98 -12.38 -5.03
N GLN A 54 -3.36 -12.65 -6.28
CA GLN A 54 -3.75 -11.58 -7.21
C GLN A 54 -5.07 -10.91 -6.77
N GLU A 55 -5.99 -11.66 -6.16
CA GLU A 55 -7.26 -11.08 -5.67
C GLU A 55 -7.03 -10.06 -4.55
N GLU A 56 -6.06 -10.29 -3.67
CA GLU A 56 -5.66 -9.35 -2.62
C GLU A 56 -5.08 -8.06 -3.22
N ILE A 57 -4.16 -8.18 -4.19
CA ILE A 57 -3.59 -7.04 -4.91
C ILE A 57 -4.70 -6.24 -5.56
N ASP A 58 -5.60 -6.90 -6.29
CA ASP A 58 -6.68 -6.26 -7.02
C ASP A 58 -7.65 -5.54 -6.09
N THR A 59 -7.98 -6.18 -4.96
CA THR A 59 -8.88 -5.60 -3.95
C THR A 59 -8.27 -4.36 -3.30
N ILE A 60 -7.01 -4.44 -2.86
CA ILE A 60 -6.32 -3.32 -2.20
C ILE A 60 -6.10 -2.19 -3.19
N TRP A 61 -5.60 -2.50 -4.39
CA TRP A 61 -5.37 -1.53 -5.44
C TRP A 61 -6.65 -0.79 -5.80
N SER A 62 -7.75 -1.52 -6.04
CA SER A 62 -9.03 -0.92 -6.39
C SER A 62 -9.55 -0.01 -5.27
N LYS A 63 -9.45 -0.43 -4.00
CA LYS A 63 -9.92 0.37 -2.87
C LYS A 63 -9.11 1.65 -2.66
N LEU A 64 -7.79 1.58 -2.83
CA LEU A 64 -6.93 2.74 -2.61
C LEU A 64 -6.97 3.74 -3.78
N THR A 65 -7.24 3.25 -5.00
CA THR A 65 -7.38 4.11 -6.19
C THR A 65 -8.79 4.65 -6.38
N GLN A 66 -9.78 4.16 -5.62
CA GLN A 66 -11.15 4.67 -5.67
C GLN A 66 -11.26 6.08 -5.07
N ASP A 67 -12.22 6.87 -5.55
CA ASP A 67 -12.62 8.17 -5.00
C ASP A 67 -11.48 9.19 -4.88
N GLY A 68 -10.59 9.22 -5.88
CA GLY A 68 -9.53 10.22 -6.02
C GLY A 68 -8.12 9.73 -5.71
N GLY A 69 -7.90 8.42 -5.58
CA GLY A 69 -6.55 7.86 -5.55
C GLY A 69 -5.89 7.84 -6.94
N GLU A 70 -4.56 7.87 -6.95
CA GLU A 70 -3.74 7.98 -8.16
C GLU A 70 -2.89 6.72 -8.34
N PRO A 71 -3.16 5.92 -9.39
CA PRO A 71 -2.28 4.82 -9.77
C PRO A 71 -0.87 5.31 -10.13
N GLY A 72 0.15 4.65 -9.62
CA GLY A 72 1.55 4.91 -9.92
C GLY A 72 2.26 3.73 -10.59
N PRO A 73 3.56 3.88 -10.90
CA PRO A 73 4.36 2.83 -11.52
C PRO A 73 4.81 1.77 -10.49
N CYS A 74 5.17 0.58 -10.98
CA CYS A 74 5.90 -0.44 -10.22
C CYS A 74 5.23 -0.87 -8.89
N GLY A 75 3.90 -0.90 -8.83
CA GLY A 75 3.14 -1.22 -7.61
C GLY A 75 2.88 -0.02 -6.70
N TRP A 76 3.33 1.18 -7.06
CA TRP A 76 3.06 2.39 -6.30
C TRP A 76 1.68 2.96 -6.63
N LEU A 77 1.08 3.62 -5.66
CA LEU A 77 -0.11 4.45 -5.84
C LEU A 77 -0.19 5.47 -4.70
N LYS A 78 -1.03 6.49 -4.87
CA LYS A 78 -1.47 7.38 -3.79
C LYS A 78 -2.93 7.14 -3.52
N ASP A 79 -3.32 7.14 -2.25
CA ASP A 79 -4.74 7.15 -1.90
C ASP A 79 -5.34 8.56 -2.04
N ARG A 80 -6.65 8.66 -1.86
CA ARG A 80 -7.38 9.94 -1.93
C ARG A 80 -6.91 11.03 -0.95
N PHE A 81 -6.12 10.67 0.06
CA PHE A 81 -5.54 11.59 1.04
C PHE A 81 -4.10 11.98 0.70
N GLY A 82 -3.55 11.46 -0.40
CA GLY A 82 -2.19 11.70 -0.86
C GLY A 82 -1.14 10.82 -0.18
N VAL A 83 -1.54 9.85 0.66
CA VAL A 83 -0.59 8.93 1.29
C VAL A 83 -0.08 7.95 0.24
N SER A 84 1.23 7.72 0.22
CA SER A 84 1.86 6.80 -0.74
C SER A 84 1.75 5.35 -0.24
N TRP A 85 1.45 4.44 -1.16
CA TRP A 85 1.34 3.01 -0.92
C TRP A 85 2.14 2.23 -1.96
N GLN A 86 2.68 1.09 -1.54
CA GLN A 86 3.29 0.08 -2.39
C GLN A 86 2.53 -1.23 -2.20
N VAL A 87 1.82 -1.68 -3.24
CA VAL A 87 1.11 -2.96 -3.23
C VAL A 87 1.98 -3.97 -3.97
N VAL A 88 2.62 -4.87 -3.22
CA VAL A 88 3.64 -5.77 -3.74
C VAL A 88 3.32 -7.23 -3.46
N PRO A 89 3.49 -8.14 -4.43
CA PRO A 89 3.31 -9.56 -4.18
C PRO A 89 4.48 -10.12 -3.36
N THR A 90 4.20 -11.00 -2.39
CA THR A 90 5.21 -11.69 -1.57
C THR A 90 6.23 -12.45 -2.43
N VAL A 91 5.79 -12.95 -3.59
CA VAL A 91 6.65 -13.68 -4.53
C VAL A 91 7.70 -12.78 -5.22
N LEU A 92 7.46 -11.46 -5.33
CA LEU A 92 8.41 -10.54 -5.97
C LEU A 92 9.74 -10.50 -5.22
N GLY A 93 9.70 -10.41 -3.88
CA GLY A 93 10.91 -10.41 -3.06
C GLY A 93 11.72 -11.71 -3.22
N LYS A 94 11.03 -12.85 -3.34
CA LYS A 94 11.66 -14.16 -3.56
C LYS A 94 12.34 -14.23 -4.93
N MET A 95 11.65 -13.79 -5.98
CA MET A 95 12.20 -13.76 -7.35
C MET A 95 13.41 -12.83 -7.48
N MET A 96 13.41 -11.69 -6.80
CA MET A 96 14.51 -10.73 -6.83
C MET A 96 15.73 -11.19 -6.01
N GLY A 97 15.51 -11.95 -4.94
CA GLY A 97 16.55 -12.43 -4.03
C GLY A 97 17.20 -13.75 -4.43
N ASP A 98 16.56 -14.56 -5.27
CA ASP A 98 17.08 -15.86 -5.70
C ASP A 98 17.38 -15.91 -7.21
N PRO A 99 18.64 -15.66 -7.62
CA PRO A 99 19.05 -15.76 -9.02
C PRO A 99 19.27 -17.21 -9.48
N LYS A 100 19.16 -18.22 -8.61
CA LYS A 100 19.46 -19.62 -8.97
C LYS A 100 18.29 -20.35 -9.59
N ALA A 101 17.06 -19.87 -9.39
CA ALA A 101 15.83 -20.51 -9.85
C ALA A 101 15.16 -19.82 -11.05
N GLY A 102 15.71 -18.70 -11.54
CA GLY A 102 15.14 -17.94 -12.65
C GLY A 102 15.95 -16.68 -12.97
N ASN A 103 15.28 -15.70 -13.59
CA ASN A 103 15.91 -14.49 -14.12
C ASN A 103 15.36 -13.21 -13.46
N PRO A 104 16.00 -12.72 -12.37
CA PRO A 104 15.59 -11.50 -11.68
C PRO A 104 15.62 -10.25 -12.57
N ALA A 105 16.51 -10.21 -13.58
CA ALA A 105 16.60 -9.07 -14.49
C ALA A 105 15.34 -8.93 -15.35
N ARG A 106 14.78 -10.06 -15.82
CA ARG A 106 13.50 -10.08 -16.55
C ARG A 106 12.33 -9.67 -15.68
N VAL A 107 12.33 -10.08 -14.41
CA VAL A 107 11.32 -9.64 -13.44
C VAL A 107 11.38 -8.13 -13.27
N MET A 108 12.57 -7.55 -13.12
CA MET A 108 12.74 -6.10 -13.02
C MET A 108 12.25 -5.38 -14.29
N GLU A 109 12.60 -5.88 -15.47
CA GLU A 109 12.09 -5.33 -16.74
C GLU A 109 10.55 -5.37 -16.83
N ALA A 110 9.92 -6.40 -16.29
CA ALA A 110 8.47 -6.52 -16.25
C ALA A 110 7.85 -5.52 -15.26
N VAL A 111 8.41 -5.39 -14.05
CA VAL A 111 7.95 -4.43 -13.03
C VAL A 111 8.00 -3.00 -13.57
N LEU A 112 9.09 -2.60 -14.25
CA LEU A 112 9.25 -1.25 -14.81
C LEU A 112 8.21 -0.88 -15.88
N LYS A 113 7.54 -1.88 -16.46
CA LYS A 113 6.49 -1.69 -17.49
C LYS A 113 5.08 -1.72 -16.89
N MET A 114 4.93 -1.98 -15.59
CA MET A 114 3.66 -2.13 -14.91
C MET A 114 3.33 -0.93 -14.02
N GLY A 115 2.04 -0.63 -13.91
CA GLY A 115 1.51 0.15 -12.79
C GLY A 115 1.14 -0.79 -11.65
N LYS A 116 -0.06 -1.39 -11.72
CA LYS A 116 -0.45 -2.52 -10.86
C LYS A 116 0.34 -3.78 -11.24
N LEU A 117 0.86 -4.49 -10.24
CA LEU A 117 1.63 -5.71 -10.44
C LEU A 117 0.71 -6.92 -10.72
N ASP A 118 1.09 -7.72 -11.71
CA ASP A 118 0.42 -8.96 -12.08
C ASP A 118 1.33 -10.16 -11.80
N ILE A 119 0.95 -10.99 -10.83
CA ILE A 119 1.76 -12.12 -10.36
C ILE A 119 2.09 -13.08 -11.51
N ALA A 120 1.10 -13.40 -12.35
CA ALA A 120 1.28 -14.35 -13.44
C ALA A 120 2.31 -13.83 -14.48
N THR A 121 2.31 -12.53 -14.78
CA THR A 121 3.30 -11.92 -15.67
C THR A 121 4.69 -11.90 -15.04
N LEU A 122 4.79 -11.61 -13.75
CA LEU A 122 6.07 -11.67 -13.03
C LEU A 122 6.64 -13.08 -13.02
N GLU A 123 5.83 -14.11 -12.76
CA GLU A 123 6.25 -15.52 -12.83
C GLU A 123 6.69 -15.92 -14.24
N ARG A 124 5.96 -15.49 -15.28
CA ARG A 124 6.34 -15.74 -16.68
C ARG A 124 7.66 -15.06 -17.03
N ALA A 125 7.89 -13.85 -16.54
CA ALA A 125 9.15 -13.13 -16.75
C ALA A 125 10.32 -13.83 -16.01
N TYR A 126 10.07 -14.32 -14.80
CA TYR A 126 11.08 -15.00 -13.99
C TYR A 126 11.57 -16.32 -14.61
N ARG A 127 10.72 -17.03 -15.36
CA ARG A 127 11.06 -18.30 -16.02
C ARG A 127 11.79 -18.15 -17.36
N GLN A 128 12.03 -16.91 -17.84
CA GLN A 128 12.71 -16.62 -19.12
C GLN A 128 14.21 -16.43 -18.96
#